data_AF-A0A969USV5-F1
#
_entry.id   AF-A0A969USV5-F1
#
_cell.length_a   1.000
_cell.length_b   1.000
_cell.length_c   1.000
_cell.angle_alpha   90.00
_cell.angle_beta   90.00
_cell.angle_gamma   90.00
#
_symmetry.space_group_name_H-M   'P 1'
#
loop_
_entity.id
_entity.type
_entity.pdbx_description
1 polymer ?
#
loop_
_entity_poly.entity_id
_entity_poly.type
_entity_poly.pdbx_seq_one_letter_code
_entity_poly.pdbx_strand_id
1 'polypeptide(L)'
;MVDARLKGDSQSDELDQQLQQYAEVAQRHPPQSTQRQLALNRLVNKILTSGRLGHPQRNLWSYSLYEDFYNEALQKTLLEVCQKIDSYNPEHPVMAWVNFRLNHQFIEVVNDCNKKGITQIPKSAKTRQIAYLPSLDQLDKLTSVEETLSDDQLLRQFLEDDPEHLLKKSQIRDRPEITFQSLALAKFVEGQTWSEIATNLEVSVQTLCSFFNRQLKELMPYFRKYLA
;
A
#
# COMPACT_ATOMS: atom_id res chain seq x y z
N MET A 1 5.22 -41.04 0.90
CA MET A 1 6.06 -39.89 0.44
C MET A 1 5.58 -39.28 -0.88
N VAL A 2 4.32 -39.49 -1.31
CA VAL A 2 3.79 -38.98 -2.59
C VAL A 2 2.83 -37.79 -2.40
N ASP A 3 2.19 -37.67 -1.24
CA ASP A 3 1.18 -36.63 -0.94
C ASP A 3 1.71 -35.20 -0.81
N ALA A 4 2.97 -35.01 -0.39
CA ALA A 4 3.53 -33.66 -0.22
C ALA A 4 3.80 -32.95 -1.56
N ARG A 5 4.03 -33.72 -2.64
CA ARG A 5 4.35 -33.18 -3.97
C ARG A 5 3.10 -32.72 -4.72
N LEU A 6 2.00 -33.46 -4.59
CA LEU A 6 0.70 -33.11 -5.21
C LEU A 6 0.04 -31.87 -4.58
N LYS A 7 0.27 -31.65 -3.27
CA LYS A 7 -0.21 -30.44 -2.57
C LYS A 7 0.53 -29.17 -2.98
N GLY A 8 1.81 -29.27 -3.35
CA GLY A 8 2.65 -28.14 -3.78
C GLY A 8 2.25 -27.58 -5.15
N ASP A 9 1.91 -28.46 -6.10
CA ASP A 9 1.48 -28.04 -7.45
C ASP A 9 0.09 -27.39 -7.43
N SER A 10 -0.87 -27.94 -6.66
CA SER A 10 -2.23 -27.37 -6.58
C SER A 10 -2.27 -25.96 -5.96
N GLN A 11 -1.41 -25.68 -4.96
CA GLN A 11 -1.33 -24.35 -4.36
C GLN A 11 -0.56 -23.34 -5.22
N SER A 12 0.38 -23.82 -6.04
CA SER A 12 1.08 -23.00 -7.03
C SER A 12 0.10 -22.48 -8.08
N ASP A 13 -0.71 -23.39 -8.62
CA ASP A 13 -1.65 -23.07 -9.70
C ASP A 13 -2.76 -22.15 -9.20
N GLU A 14 -3.25 -22.35 -7.97
CA GLU A 14 -4.25 -21.48 -7.35
C GLU A 14 -3.72 -20.06 -7.13
N LEU A 15 -2.46 -19.92 -6.69
CA LEU A 15 -1.82 -18.62 -6.51
C LEU A 15 -1.68 -17.88 -7.84
N ASP A 16 -1.18 -18.57 -8.86
CA ASP A 16 -0.93 -17.97 -10.18
C ASP A 16 -2.27 -17.53 -10.83
N GLN A 17 -3.34 -18.32 -10.68
CA GLN A 17 -4.69 -17.94 -11.09
C GLN A 17 -5.23 -16.70 -10.35
N GLN A 18 -5.06 -16.62 -9.03
CA GLN A 18 -5.52 -15.47 -8.25
C GLN A 18 -4.80 -14.19 -8.66
N LEU A 19 -3.48 -14.26 -8.84
CA LEU A 19 -2.68 -13.11 -9.29
C LEU A 19 -3.11 -12.66 -10.69
N GLN A 20 -3.30 -13.61 -11.61
CA GLN A 20 -3.76 -13.32 -12.96
C GLN A 20 -5.16 -12.68 -12.96
N GLN A 21 -6.08 -13.19 -12.15
CA GLN A 21 -7.42 -12.62 -12.01
C GLN A 21 -7.36 -11.16 -11.54
N TYR A 22 -6.55 -10.83 -10.53
CA TYR A 22 -6.41 -9.45 -10.07
C TYR A 22 -5.79 -8.54 -11.12
N ALA A 23 -4.78 -9.03 -11.86
CA ALA A 23 -4.17 -8.28 -12.95
C ALA A 23 -5.20 -7.97 -14.06
N GLU A 24 -6.00 -8.96 -14.47
CA GLU A 24 -7.03 -8.77 -15.49
C GLU A 24 -8.13 -7.80 -15.04
N VAL A 25 -8.59 -7.89 -13.79
CA VAL A 25 -9.57 -6.94 -13.26
C VAL A 25 -8.99 -5.52 -13.27
N ALA A 26 -7.72 -5.35 -12.87
CA ALA A 26 -7.07 -4.05 -12.93
C ALA A 26 -7.01 -3.49 -14.36
N GLN A 27 -6.67 -4.31 -15.36
CA GLN A 27 -6.62 -3.91 -16.78
C GLN A 27 -7.99 -3.52 -17.36
N ARG A 28 -9.07 -4.21 -16.97
CA ARG A 28 -10.42 -3.96 -17.50
C ARG A 28 -11.06 -2.67 -17.00
N HIS A 29 -10.58 -2.13 -15.89
CA HIS A 29 -11.13 -0.92 -15.29
C HIS A 29 -10.26 0.31 -15.60
N PRO A 30 -10.87 1.49 -15.79
CA PRO A 30 -10.14 2.70 -16.14
C PRO A 30 -9.20 3.15 -15.01
N PRO A 31 -8.14 3.92 -15.33
CA PRO A 31 -7.28 4.56 -14.34
C PRO A 31 -8.12 5.31 -13.29
N GLN A 32 -7.66 5.29 -12.03
CA GLN A 32 -8.29 5.94 -10.87
C GLN A 32 -9.65 5.40 -10.42
N SER A 33 -10.21 4.36 -11.06
CA SER A 33 -11.44 3.75 -10.53
C SER A 33 -11.19 2.99 -9.23
N THR A 34 -12.19 2.98 -8.34
CA THR A 34 -12.14 2.23 -7.09
C THR A 34 -11.92 0.73 -7.34
N GLN A 35 -12.53 0.17 -8.39
CA GLN A 35 -12.38 -1.24 -8.75
C GLN A 35 -10.94 -1.57 -9.17
N ARG A 36 -10.30 -0.66 -9.94
CA ARG A 36 -8.90 -0.83 -10.35
C ARG A 36 -7.97 -0.74 -9.15
N GLN A 37 -8.16 0.27 -8.29
CA GLN A 37 -7.37 0.41 -7.06
C GLN A 37 -7.47 -0.83 -6.16
N LEU A 38 -8.69 -1.36 -5.98
CA LEU A 38 -8.91 -2.57 -5.19
C LEU A 38 -8.21 -3.80 -5.80
N ALA A 39 -8.28 -3.96 -7.11
CA ALA A 39 -7.60 -5.05 -7.80
C ALA A 39 -6.07 -4.95 -7.68
N LEU A 40 -5.51 -3.75 -7.84
CA LEU A 40 -4.08 -3.49 -7.66
C LEU A 40 -3.62 -3.74 -6.21
N ASN A 41 -4.38 -3.29 -5.21
CA ASN A 41 -4.07 -3.56 -3.81
C ASN A 41 -4.04 -5.06 -3.51
N ARG A 42 -5.06 -5.80 -3.96
CA ARG A 42 -5.10 -7.26 -3.81
C ARG A 42 -3.95 -7.96 -4.52
N LEU A 43 -3.58 -7.48 -5.71
CA LEU A 43 -2.44 -7.98 -6.47
C LEU A 43 -1.14 -7.80 -5.68
N VAL A 44 -0.85 -6.57 -5.23
CA VAL A 44 0.37 -6.23 -4.47
C VAL A 44 0.44 -7.02 -3.16
N ASN A 45 -0.65 -7.05 -2.39
CA ASN A 45 -0.69 -7.78 -1.12
C ASN A 45 -0.47 -9.28 -1.33
N LYS A 46 -1.03 -9.86 -2.41
CA LYS A 46 -0.81 -11.26 -2.74
C LYS A 46 0.63 -11.53 -3.18
N ILE A 47 1.24 -10.63 -3.96
CA ILE A 47 2.67 -10.72 -4.34
C ILE A 47 3.54 -10.73 -3.08
N LEU A 48 3.34 -9.78 -2.16
CA LEU A 48 4.14 -9.64 -0.93
C LEU A 48 3.99 -10.85 0.00
N THR A 49 2.79 -11.39 0.13
CA THR A 49 2.49 -12.52 1.03
C THR A 49 2.76 -13.89 0.40
N SER A 50 3.02 -13.97 -0.90
CA SER A 50 3.23 -15.22 -1.64
C SER A 50 4.48 -16.00 -1.23
N GLY A 51 5.49 -15.32 -0.66
CA GLY A 51 6.81 -15.91 -0.44
C GLY A 51 7.57 -16.27 -1.72
N ARG A 52 7.10 -15.83 -2.90
CA ARG A 52 7.69 -16.12 -4.22
C ARG A 52 8.55 -15.00 -4.80
N LEU A 53 8.77 -13.94 -4.03
CA LEU A 53 9.66 -12.86 -4.44
C LEU A 53 11.10 -13.36 -4.56
N GLY A 54 11.74 -13.05 -5.68
CA GLY A 54 13.13 -13.39 -5.93
C GLY A 54 14.06 -12.53 -5.08
N HIS A 55 15.20 -13.08 -4.70
CA HIS A 55 16.24 -12.37 -3.94
C HIS A 55 17.52 -12.26 -4.78
N PRO A 56 17.58 -11.30 -5.74
CA PRO A 56 18.70 -11.16 -6.65
C PRO A 56 19.98 -10.81 -5.89
N GLN A 57 21.12 -11.38 -6.27
CA GLN A 57 22.45 -10.99 -5.76
C GLN A 57 22.64 -11.03 -4.22
N ARG A 58 21.82 -11.79 -3.47
CA ARG A 58 21.84 -11.85 -1.99
C ARG A 58 23.21 -12.09 -1.37
N ASN A 59 24.09 -12.84 -2.03
CA ASN A 59 25.41 -13.23 -1.50
C ASN A 59 26.54 -12.23 -1.85
N LEU A 60 26.27 -11.19 -2.63
CA LEU A 60 27.28 -10.24 -3.12
C LEU A 60 27.47 -9.02 -2.19
N TRP A 61 26.57 -8.80 -1.25
CA TRP A 61 26.49 -7.59 -0.43
C TRP A 61 26.46 -7.94 1.06
N SER A 62 26.86 -6.98 1.91
CA SER A 62 26.63 -7.12 3.35
C SER A 62 25.12 -7.13 3.63
N TYR A 63 24.71 -7.83 4.69
CA TYR A 63 23.28 -7.99 5.01
C TYR A 63 22.53 -6.65 5.10
N SER A 64 23.08 -5.67 5.83
CA SER A 64 22.41 -4.37 5.99
C SER A 64 22.25 -3.63 4.66
N LEU A 65 23.29 -3.59 3.84
CA LEU A 65 23.28 -2.87 2.58
C LEU A 65 22.42 -3.58 1.52
N TYR A 66 22.40 -4.92 1.56
CA TYR A 66 21.52 -5.73 0.75
C TYR A 66 20.04 -5.42 1.02
N GLU A 67 19.65 -5.38 2.29
CA GLU A 67 18.26 -5.08 2.68
C GLU A 67 17.84 -3.69 2.19
N ASP A 68 18.71 -2.69 2.30
CA ASP A 68 18.42 -1.34 1.79
C ASP A 68 18.18 -1.36 0.26
N PHE A 69 19.08 -1.97 -0.51
CA PHE A 69 18.94 -2.07 -1.97
C PHE A 69 17.72 -2.89 -2.38
N TYR A 70 17.47 -3.98 -1.67
CA TYR A 70 16.35 -4.86 -1.95
C TYR A 70 15.02 -4.16 -1.69
N ASN A 71 14.89 -3.45 -0.57
CA ASN A 71 13.66 -2.74 -0.24
C ASN A 71 13.41 -1.57 -1.20
N GLU A 72 14.43 -0.82 -1.59
CA GLU A 72 14.28 0.24 -2.61
C GLU A 72 13.87 -0.34 -3.97
N ALA A 73 14.52 -1.42 -4.40
CA ALA A 73 14.20 -2.10 -5.66
C ALA A 73 12.78 -2.69 -5.64
N LEU A 74 12.36 -3.28 -4.52
CA LEU A 74 11.02 -3.83 -4.34
C LEU A 74 9.96 -2.73 -4.44
N GLN A 75 10.15 -1.60 -3.76
CA GLN A 75 9.23 -0.47 -3.84
C GLN A 75 9.09 0.06 -5.28
N LYS A 76 10.21 0.29 -5.98
CA LYS A 76 10.20 0.70 -7.39
C LYS A 76 9.49 -0.31 -8.28
N THR A 77 9.68 -1.60 -8.02
CA THR A 77 9.03 -2.68 -8.77
C THR A 77 7.52 -2.68 -8.58
N LEU A 78 7.04 -2.57 -7.34
CA LEU A 78 5.61 -2.55 -7.04
C LEU A 78 4.93 -1.33 -7.65
N LEU A 79 5.59 -0.17 -7.60
CA LEU A 79 5.11 1.04 -8.27
C LEU A 79 5.00 0.84 -9.79
N GLU A 80 6.05 0.29 -10.41
CA GLU A 80 6.06 0.01 -11.84
C GLU A 80 4.96 -1.00 -12.22
N VAL A 81 4.72 -2.02 -11.40
CA VAL A 81 3.64 -3.00 -11.59
C VAL A 81 2.27 -2.29 -11.61
N CYS A 82 2.01 -1.40 -10.65
CA CYS A 82 0.76 -0.65 -10.60
C CYS A 82 0.59 0.30 -11.79
N GLN A 83 1.65 1.01 -12.18
CA GLN A 83 1.63 1.98 -13.28
C GLN A 83 1.53 1.30 -14.65
N LYS A 84 2.18 0.15 -14.84
CA LYS A 84 2.30 -0.54 -16.12
C LYS A 84 1.46 -1.81 -16.20
N ILE A 85 0.44 -1.94 -15.35
CA ILE A 85 -0.43 -3.11 -15.35
C ILE A 85 -1.13 -3.30 -16.70
N ASP A 86 -1.45 -2.23 -17.44
CA ASP A 86 -2.06 -2.33 -18.78
C ASP A 86 -1.11 -2.91 -19.84
N SER A 87 0.20 -2.86 -19.60
CA SER A 87 1.22 -3.44 -20.49
C SER A 87 1.56 -4.90 -20.17
N TYR A 88 1.01 -5.44 -19.08
CA TYR A 88 1.24 -6.83 -18.67
C TYR A 88 0.62 -7.80 -19.69
N ASN A 89 1.43 -8.74 -20.19
CA ASN A 89 0.98 -9.82 -21.07
C ASN A 89 0.50 -11.02 -20.21
N PRO A 90 -0.80 -11.40 -20.29
CA PRO A 90 -1.36 -12.53 -19.55
C PRO A 90 -0.77 -13.90 -19.91
N GLU A 91 -0.01 -14.03 -21.01
CA GLU A 91 0.66 -15.29 -21.39
C GLU A 91 1.79 -15.70 -20.42
N HIS A 92 2.27 -14.77 -19.59
CA HIS A 92 3.33 -15.03 -18.62
C HIS A 92 2.81 -14.92 -17.18
N PRO A 93 3.21 -15.81 -16.26
CA PRO A 93 2.81 -15.70 -14.85
C PRO A 93 3.20 -14.35 -14.25
N VAL A 94 2.29 -13.75 -13.47
CA VAL A 94 2.51 -12.45 -12.81
C VAL A 94 3.81 -12.46 -12.00
N MET A 95 4.07 -13.51 -11.21
CA MET A 95 5.29 -13.59 -10.40
C MET A 95 6.57 -13.63 -11.24
N ALA A 96 6.53 -14.25 -12.43
CA ALA A 96 7.69 -14.27 -13.32
C ALA A 96 7.99 -12.86 -13.85
N TRP A 97 6.95 -12.13 -14.24
CA TRP A 97 7.06 -10.73 -14.66
C TRP A 97 7.57 -9.82 -13.53
N VAL A 98 7.00 -9.95 -12.32
CA VAL A 98 7.42 -9.20 -11.12
C VAL A 98 8.87 -9.48 -10.78
N ASN A 99 9.30 -10.76 -10.75
CA ASN A 99 10.66 -11.13 -10.41
C ASN A 99 11.68 -10.67 -11.47
N PHE A 100 11.29 -10.68 -12.76
CA PHE A 100 12.10 -10.10 -13.82
C PHE A 100 12.31 -8.60 -13.61
N ARG A 101 11.24 -7.86 -13.30
CA ARG A 101 11.32 -6.41 -13.00
C ARG A 101 12.12 -6.14 -11.73
N LEU A 102 11.93 -6.92 -10.67
CA LEU A 102 12.67 -6.81 -9.41
C LEU A 102 14.18 -6.95 -9.62
N ASN A 103 14.60 -7.93 -10.40
CA ASN A 103 16.01 -8.11 -10.73
C ASN A 103 16.58 -6.91 -11.49
N HIS A 104 15.82 -6.36 -12.45
CA HIS A 104 16.22 -5.16 -13.18
C HIS A 104 16.32 -3.94 -12.26
N GLN A 105 15.30 -3.69 -11.43
CA GLN A 105 15.30 -2.56 -10.49
C GLN A 105 16.40 -2.66 -9.45
N PHE A 106 16.75 -3.87 -9.01
CA PHE A 106 17.87 -4.09 -8.10
C PHE A 106 19.20 -3.67 -8.73
N ILE A 107 19.44 -4.04 -10.00
CA ILE A 107 20.64 -3.63 -10.74
C ILE A 107 20.69 -2.11 -10.87
N GLU A 108 19.57 -1.46 -11.19
CA GLU A 108 19.50 0.00 -11.30
C GLU A 108 19.79 0.71 -9.97
N VAL A 109 19.19 0.26 -8.87
CA VAL A 109 19.45 0.80 -7.52
C VAL A 109 20.93 0.68 -7.17
N VAL A 110 21.52 -0.51 -7.36
CA VAL A 110 22.95 -0.74 -7.13
C VAL A 110 23.81 0.20 -7.99
N ASN A 111 23.48 0.35 -9.27
CA ASN A 111 24.20 1.23 -10.19
C ASN A 111 24.11 2.69 -9.75
N ASP A 112 22.96 3.15 -9.28
CA ASP A 112 22.77 4.51 -8.78
C ASP A 112 23.51 4.75 -7.47
N CYS A 113 23.52 3.78 -6.55
CA CYS A 113 24.33 3.83 -5.34
C CYS A 113 25.84 3.84 -5.65
N ASN A 114 26.28 3.07 -6.66
CA ASN A 114 27.65 3.09 -7.16
C ASN A 114 28.04 4.47 -7.71
N LYS A 115 27.18 5.07 -8.56
CA LYS A 115 27.40 6.43 -9.11
C LYS A 115 27.47 7.48 -8.01
N LYS A 116 26.68 7.32 -6.94
CA LYS A 116 26.66 8.21 -5.76
C LYS A 116 27.78 7.93 -4.75
N GLY A 117 28.62 6.92 -4.98
CA GLY A 117 29.72 6.53 -4.09
C GLY A 117 29.30 5.84 -2.78
N ILE A 118 28.02 5.48 -2.64
CA ILE A 118 27.43 4.89 -1.41
C ILE A 118 27.97 3.47 -1.17
N THR A 119 28.34 2.76 -2.22
CA THR A 119 28.86 1.38 -2.17
C THR A 119 30.36 1.30 -1.85
N GLN A 120 31.08 2.42 -1.83
CA GLN A 120 32.50 2.45 -1.52
C GLN A 120 32.71 2.43 0.00
N ILE A 121 32.65 1.25 0.60
CA ILE A 121 33.14 1.05 1.97
C ILE A 121 34.68 1.17 1.92
N PRO A 122 35.31 2.14 2.61
CA PRO A 122 36.77 2.21 2.68
C PRO A 122 37.26 0.91 3.32
N LYS A 123 38.13 0.15 2.62
CA LYS A 123 38.74 -1.08 3.13
C LYS A 123 39.68 -0.86 4.34
N SER A 124 39.78 0.37 4.84
CA SER A 124 40.63 0.77 5.95
C SER A 124 39.87 1.67 6.91
N ALA A 125 39.32 1.12 8.00
CA ALA A 125 39.50 1.68 9.34
C ALA A 125 38.63 0.96 10.38
N LYS A 126 39.30 0.56 11.46
CA LYS A 126 38.76 0.19 12.77
C LYS A 126 38.04 1.35 13.50
N THR A 127 37.52 2.36 12.80
CA THR A 127 37.04 3.58 13.43
C THR A 127 35.62 3.88 12.97
N ARG A 128 34.71 3.87 13.96
CA ARG A 128 33.35 4.40 13.87
C ARG A 128 33.35 5.75 13.14
N GLN A 129 32.99 5.76 11.86
CA GLN A 129 32.44 6.95 11.22
C GLN A 129 31.10 6.53 10.64
N ILE A 130 30.08 7.12 11.25
CA ILE A 130 28.68 7.05 10.88
C ILE A 130 28.61 7.43 9.41
N ALA A 131 28.12 6.51 8.57
CA ALA A 131 27.76 6.80 7.19
C ALA A 131 26.95 8.09 7.19
N TYR A 132 27.36 9.06 6.37
CA TYR A 132 26.74 10.37 6.30
C TYR A 132 25.24 10.18 6.01
N LEU A 133 24.42 10.18 7.06
CA LEU A 133 22.98 10.30 6.91
C LEU A 133 22.75 11.69 6.30
N PRO A 134 21.96 11.82 5.22
CA PRO A 134 21.48 13.13 4.80
C PRO A 134 20.88 13.84 6.01
N SER A 135 21.17 15.14 6.18
CA SER A 135 20.51 15.90 7.23
C SER A 135 19.00 15.93 6.95
N LEU A 136 18.17 16.07 7.99
CA LEU A 136 16.70 16.14 7.83
C LEU A 136 16.29 17.14 6.74
N ASP A 137 16.96 18.30 6.69
CA ASP A 137 16.71 19.36 5.70
C ASP A 137 16.97 18.95 4.23
N GLN A 138 17.76 17.89 4.00
CA GLN A 138 18.04 17.36 2.66
C GLN A 138 16.98 16.36 2.20
N LEU A 139 16.24 15.75 3.14
CA LEU A 139 15.20 14.77 2.85
C LEU A 139 13.94 15.47 2.29
N ASP A 140 13.58 16.64 2.83
CA ASP A 140 12.45 17.46 2.39
C ASP A 140 12.60 17.97 0.93
N LYS A 141 13.83 18.06 0.42
CA LYS A 141 14.09 18.50 -0.96
C LYS A 141 13.96 17.37 -1.99
N LEU A 142 14.05 16.11 -1.58
CA LEU A 142 13.91 14.95 -2.47
C LEU A 142 12.43 14.57 -2.71
N THR A 143 11.53 15.08 -1.88
CA THR A 143 10.07 14.92 -1.97
C THR A 143 9.46 15.95 -2.94
N SER A 144 9.96 16.03 -4.17
CA SER A 144 9.16 16.62 -5.25
C SER A 144 8.17 15.57 -5.72
N VAL A 145 7.06 15.48 -4.99
CA VAL A 145 5.96 14.53 -5.17
C VAL A 145 5.31 14.77 -6.53
N GLU A 146 5.47 13.81 -7.45
CA GLU A 146 4.53 13.60 -8.58
C GLU A 146 3.11 13.63 -8.01
N GLU A 147 2.15 14.26 -8.68
CA GLU A 147 0.76 14.50 -8.25
C GLU A 147 -0.04 13.22 -7.91
N THR A 148 0.37 12.49 -6.89
CA THR A 148 -0.41 11.47 -6.21
C THR A 148 -1.24 12.18 -5.16
N LEU A 149 -2.56 11.98 -5.20
CA LEU A 149 -3.46 12.48 -4.17
C LEU A 149 -2.92 12.07 -2.79
N SER A 150 -2.82 13.02 -1.87
CA SER A 150 -2.45 12.74 -0.47
C SER A 150 -3.40 11.68 0.10
N ASP A 151 -2.93 10.87 1.04
CA ASP A 151 -3.76 9.88 1.75
C ASP A 151 -5.05 10.51 2.31
N ASP A 152 -4.97 11.77 2.76
CA ASP A 152 -6.11 12.55 3.24
C ASP A 152 -7.14 12.85 2.13
N GLN A 153 -6.68 13.08 0.89
CA GLN A 153 -7.53 13.32 -0.26
C GLN A 153 -8.22 12.03 -0.73
N LEU A 154 -7.51 10.89 -0.70
CA LEU A 154 -8.08 9.59 -1.00
C LEU A 154 -9.11 9.18 0.06
N LEU A 155 -8.82 9.40 1.35
CA LEU A 155 -9.76 9.15 2.44
C LEU A 155 -11.01 10.02 2.31
N ARG A 156 -10.83 11.31 2.00
CA ARG A 156 -11.93 12.23 1.75
C ARG A 156 -12.82 11.75 0.61
N GLN A 157 -12.24 11.41 -0.55
CA GLN A 157 -12.98 10.93 -1.70
C GLN A 157 -13.76 9.65 -1.37
N PHE A 158 -13.13 8.70 -0.68
CA PHE A 158 -13.78 7.47 -0.25
C PHE A 158 -14.97 7.72 0.69
N LEU A 159 -14.82 8.63 1.65
CA LEU A 159 -15.88 9.00 2.58
C LEU A 159 -17.02 9.71 1.84
N GLU A 160 -16.73 10.59 0.88
CA GLU A 160 -17.73 11.35 0.11
C GLU A 160 -18.52 10.47 -0.89
N ASP A 161 -17.81 9.63 -1.65
CA ASP A 161 -18.39 8.75 -2.68
C ASP A 161 -19.34 7.71 -2.08
N ASP A 162 -19.07 7.24 -0.85
CA ASP A 162 -19.86 6.23 -0.11
C ASP A 162 -20.40 5.13 -1.05
N PRO A 163 -19.52 4.33 -1.68
CA PRO A 163 -19.85 3.51 -2.85
C PRO A 163 -20.90 2.43 -2.61
N GLU A 164 -21.14 2.04 -1.35
CA GLU A 164 -22.24 1.11 -0.97
C GLU A 164 -23.36 1.79 -0.17
N HIS A 165 -23.33 3.12 -0.05
CA HIS A 165 -24.29 3.92 0.72
C HIS A 165 -24.45 3.47 2.18
N LEU A 166 -23.39 2.87 2.76
CA LEU A 166 -23.41 2.33 4.11
C LEU A 166 -23.02 3.39 5.14
N LEU A 167 -22.22 4.38 4.76
CA LEU A 167 -21.74 5.43 5.65
C LEU A 167 -22.84 6.45 5.99
N LYS A 168 -23.74 6.70 5.03
CA LYS A 168 -24.93 7.57 5.18
C LYS A 168 -26.13 6.88 5.84
N LYS A 169 -26.17 5.55 5.84
CA LYS A 169 -27.32 4.76 6.31
C LYS A 169 -27.45 4.75 7.83
N SER A 170 -26.35 4.83 8.55
CA SER A 170 -26.36 4.80 10.01
C SER A 170 -26.51 6.20 10.59
N GLN A 171 -27.61 6.40 11.32
CA GLN A 171 -27.96 7.68 11.93
C GLN A 171 -28.13 7.52 13.45
N ILE A 172 -27.85 8.59 14.20
CA ILE A 172 -28.26 8.65 15.61
C ILE A 172 -29.79 8.75 15.67
N ARG A 173 -30.40 8.00 16.60
CA ARG A 173 -31.86 8.01 16.82
C ARG A 173 -32.30 9.45 17.12
N ASP A 174 -33.32 9.92 16.41
CA ASP A 174 -33.90 11.27 16.46
C ASP A 174 -33.03 12.41 15.91
N ARG A 175 -31.91 12.10 15.23
CA ARG A 175 -30.99 13.08 14.61
C ARG A 175 -30.45 12.56 13.26
N PRO A 176 -31.24 12.60 12.17
CA PRO A 176 -30.84 12.08 10.86
C PRO A 176 -29.63 12.79 10.24
N GLU A 177 -29.31 14.00 10.70
CA GLU A 177 -28.15 14.79 10.30
C GLU A 177 -26.80 14.23 10.80
N ILE A 178 -26.82 13.38 11.84
CA ILE A 178 -25.61 12.80 12.43
C ILE A 178 -25.41 11.38 11.91
N THR A 179 -24.60 11.25 10.87
CA THR A 179 -24.22 9.98 10.26
C THR A 179 -22.79 9.61 10.58
N PHE A 180 -22.40 8.35 10.36
CA PHE A 180 -20.99 7.98 10.45
C PHE A 180 -20.14 8.80 9.46
N GLN A 181 -20.66 9.05 8.25
CA GLN A 181 -20.00 9.86 7.24
C GLN A 181 -19.68 11.27 7.73
N SER A 182 -20.68 12.00 8.27
CA SER A 182 -20.48 13.39 8.71
C SER A 182 -19.50 13.48 9.87
N LEU A 183 -19.53 12.52 10.80
CA LEU A 183 -18.56 12.45 11.90
C LEU A 183 -17.14 12.12 11.42
N ALA A 184 -17.00 11.20 10.45
CA ALA A 184 -15.69 10.85 9.90
C ALA A 184 -15.07 12.01 9.10
N LEU A 185 -15.86 12.73 8.31
CA LEU A 185 -15.41 13.92 7.59
C LEU A 185 -14.96 15.02 8.56
N ALA A 186 -15.79 15.35 9.55
CA ALA A 186 -15.44 16.36 10.56
C ALA A 186 -14.16 15.98 11.33
N LYS A 187 -14.00 14.70 11.67
CA LYS A 187 -12.88 14.22 12.49
C LYS A 187 -11.56 14.11 11.72
N PHE A 188 -11.58 13.55 10.51
CA PHE A 188 -10.37 13.16 9.77
C PHE A 188 -10.03 14.07 8.60
N VAL A 189 -11.02 14.78 8.03
CA VAL A 189 -10.80 15.70 6.91
C VAL A 189 -10.71 17.14 7.40
N GLU A 190 -11.64 17.56 8.26
CA GLU A 190 -11.68 18.92 8.81
C GLU A 190 -10.81 19.10 10.07
N GLY A 191 -10.32 17.99 10.64
CA GLY A 191 -9.43 18.01 11.80
C GLY A 191 -10.10 18.40 13.13
N GLN A 192 -11.44 18.39 13.19
CA GLN A 192 -12.18 18.81 14.38
C GLN A 192 -11.94 17.85 15.56
N THR A 193 -11.97 18.40 16.77
CA THR A 193 -11.96 17.58 17.99
C THR A 193 -13.35 17.05 18.30
N TRP A 194 -13.43 15.93 19.04
CA TRP A 194 -14.73 15.39 19.47
C TRP A 194 -15.53 16.40 20.31
N SER A 195 -14.84 17.29 21.03
CA SER A 195 -15.46 18.36 21.81
C SER A 195 -16.10 19.41 20.90
N GLU A 196 -15.41 19.84 19.84
CA GLU A 196 -15.96 20.79 18.86
C GLU A 196 -17.18 20.22 18.14
N ILE A 197 -17.09 18.96 17.68
CA ILE A 197 -18.19 18.27 17.00
C ILE A 197 -19.40 18.15 17.94
N ALA A 198 -19.18 17.77 19.21
CA ALA A 198 -20.20 17.69 20.25
C ALA A 198 -20.91 19.03 20.48
N THR A 199 -20.14 20.12 20.57
CA THR A 199 -20.68 21.47 20.75
C THR A 199 -21.49 21.90 19.53
N ASN A 200 -20.99 21.68 18.32
CA ASN A 200 -21.66 22.06 17.07
C ASN A 200 -22.97 21.31 16.85
N LEU A 201 -23.05 20.05 17.29
CA LEU A 201 -24.22 19.19 17.11
C LEU A 201 -25.16 19.17 18.33
N GLU A 202 -24.82 19.88 19.41
CA GLU A 202 -25.53 19.86 20.70
C GLU A 202 -25.72 18.43 21.27
N VAL A 203 -24.71 17.57 21.09
CA VAL A 203 -24.72 16.18 21.57
C VAL A 203 -23.56 15.97 22.54
N SER A 204 -23.74 15.13 23.56
CA SER A 204 -22.64 14.81 24.47
C SER A 204 -21.49 14.10 23.73
N VAL A 205 -20.25 14.45 24.06
CA VAL A 205 -19.04 13.78 23.55
C VAL A 205 -19.12 12.26 23.74
N GLN A 206 -19.66 11.83 24.88
CA GLN A 206 -19.80 10.41 25.22
C GLN A 206 -20.77 9.70 24.27
N THR A 207 -21.91 10.33 23.93
CA THR A 207 -22.86 9.82 22.94
C THR A 207 -22.24 9.70 21.56
N LEU A 208 -21.49 10.73 21.11
CA LEU A 208 -20.81 10.71 19.81
C LEU A 208 -19.76 9.60 19.74
N CYS A 209 -18.86 9.52 20.73
CA CYS A 209 -17.82 8.50 20.79
C CYS A 209 -18.41 7.08 20.84
N SER A 210 -19.46 6.86 21.63
CA SER A 210 -20.13 5.56 21.70
C SER A 210 -20.80 5.17 20.39
N PHE A 211 -21.49 6.12 19.73
CA PHE A 211 -22.09 5.88 18.41
C PHE A 211 -21.01 5.59 17.37
N PHE A 212 -19.99 6.44 17.28
CA PHE A 212 -18.91 6.33 16.31
C PHE A 212 -18.17 4.99 16.44
N ASN A 213 -17.77 4.61 17.65
CA ASN A 213 -17.07 3.35 17.88
C ASN A 213 -17.92 2.11 17.58
N ARG A 214 -19.23 2.17 17.86
CA ARG A 214 -20.15 1.06 17.52
C ARG A 214 -20.26 0.90 16.01
N GLN A 215 -20.45 2.02 15.30
CA GLN A 215 -20.56 2.02 13.85
C GLN A 215 -19.25 1.65 13.16
N LEU A 216 -18.11 2.11 13.68
CA LEU A 216 -16.79 1.72 13.19
C LEU A 216 -16.63 0.20 13.25
N LYS A 217 -17.01 -0.45 14.37
CA LYS A 217 -16.97 -1.91 14.51
C LYS A 217 -17.87 -2.63 13.51
N GLU A 218 -19.07 -2.13 13.26
CA GLU A 218 -20.00 -2.71 12.27
C GLU A 218 -19.50 -2.53 10.84
N LEU A 219 -18.81 -1.42 10.55
CA LEU A 219 -18.22 -1.12 9.25
C LEU A 219 -16.83 -1.72 9.05
N MET A 220 -16.21 -2.34 10.07
CA MET A 220 -14.90 -2.98 9.94
C MET A 220 -14.81 -4.00 8.79
N PRO A 221 -15.80 -4.88 8.55
CA PRO A 221 -15.79 -5.78 7.39
C PRO A 221 -15.84 -5.03 6.07
N TYR A 222 -16.58 -3.92 6.02
CA TYR A 222 -16.64 -3.03 4.86
C TYR A 222 -15.28 -2.37 4.61
N PHE A 223 -14.66 -1.76 5.63
CA PHE A 223 -13.32 -1.18 5.48
C PHE A 223 -12.29 -2.22 5.06
N ARG A 224 -12.30 -3.43 5.64
CA ARG A 224 -11.41 -4.53 5.21
C ARG A 224 -11.61 -4.97 3.76
N LYS A 225 -12.81 -4.79 3.19
CA LYS A 225 -13.07 -5.11 1.79
C LYS A 225 -12.37 -4.12 0.84
N TYR A 226 -12.16 -2.87 1.27
CA TYR A 226 -11.69 -1.75 0.44
C TYR A 226 -10.28 -1.24 0.79
N LEU A 227 -9.82 -1.44 2.03
CA LEU A 227 -8.56 -0.92 2.57
C LEU A 227 -7.55 -2.03 2.96
N ALA A 228 -7.79 -3.29 2.55
CA ALA A 228 -6.89 -4.42 2.79
C ALA A 228 -6.41 -5.08 1.50
#